data_AF-X1E3X3-F1
#
_entry.id   AF-X1E3X3-F1
#
_cell.length_a   1.000
_cell.length_b   1.000
_cell.length_c   1.000
_cell.angle_alpha   90.00
_cell.angle_beta   90.00
_cell.angle_gamma   90.00
#
_symmetry.space_group_name_H-M   'P 1'
#
loop_
_entity.id
_entity.type
_entity.pdbx_description
1 polymer ?
#
loop_
_entity_poly.entity_id
_entity_poly.type
_entity_poly.pdbx_seq_one_letter_code
_entity_poly.pdbx_strand_id
1 'polypeptide(L)' 'METVNLIASGYEWECPECDAVVLEDEIPKDRIVNCITCGGKFEIGIIDHAHE' A
#
# COMPACT_ATOMS: atom_id res chain seq x y z
N MET A 1 -0.51 -26.06 20.05
CA MET A 1 0.39 -25.18 19.28
C MET A 1 -0.50 -24.35 18.39
N GLU A 2 -0.59 -23.05 18.68
CA GLU A 2 -1.41 -22.12 17.92
C GLU A 2 -0.61 -21.70 16.69
N THR A 3 -1.08 -22.09 15.51
CA THR A 3 -0.51 -21.71 14.22
C THR A 3 -0.89 -20.25 13.95
N VAL A 4 0.10 -19.36 14.00
CA VAL A 4 -0.06 -17.97 13.55
C VAL A 4 -0.01 -17.93 12.02
N ASN A 5 -0.99 -17.28 11.41
CA ASN A 5 -0.98 -17.02 9.97
C ASN A 5 -0.06 -15.82 9.72
N LEU A 6 0.96 -16.01 8.87
CA LEU A 6 1.79 -14.91 8.39
C LEU A 6 0.96 -14.11 7.37
N ILE A 7 0.33 -13.01 7.81
CA ILE A 7 -0.36 -12.08 6.92
C ILE A 7 0.71 -11.16 6.32
N ALA A 8 1.40 -11.64 5.28
CA ALA A 8 2.36 -10.85 4.50
C ALA A 8 1.70 -10.39 3.19
N SER A 9 0.55 -9.71 3.29
CA SER A 9 -0.12 -9.09 2.13
C SER A 9 -0.47 -7.63 2.44
N GLY A 10 0.42 -6.92 3.13
CA GLY A 10 0.36 -5.46 3.14
C GLY A 10 0.87 -4.93 1.80
N TYR A 11 0.15 -3.99 1.21
CA TYR A 11 0.65 -3.16 0.12
C TYR A 11 1.36 -1.96 0.72
N GLU A 12 2.62 -1.77 0.34
CA GLU A 12 3.45 -0.67 0.80
C GLU A 12 3.56 0.37 -0.31
N TRP A 13 3.24 1.61 0.01
CA TRP A 13 3.26 2.72 -0.93
C TRP A 13 4.07 3.88 -0.37
N GLU A 14 4.98 4.43 -1.18
CA GLU A 14 5.73 5.61 -0.81
C GLU A 14 4.97 6.88 -1.20
N CYS A 15 4.73 7.77 -0.24
CA CYS A 15 4.06 9.03 -0.50
C CYS A 15 5.02 10.02 -1.18
N PRO A 16 4.71 10.51 -2.41
CA PRO A 16 5.62 11.39 -3.14
C PRO A 16 5.76 12.80 -2.55
N GLU A 17 4.89 13.19 -1.60
CA GLU A 17 4.93 14.53 -1.00
C GLU A 17 5.78 14.60 0.27
N CYS A 18 5.88 13.50 1.02
CA CYS A 18 6.53 13.49 2.32
C CYS A 18 7.48 12.32 2.56
N ASP A 19 7.69 11.47 1.54
CA ASP A 19 8.56 10.29 1.60
C ASP A 19 8.11 9.25 2.66
N ALA A 20 6.89 9.39 3.18
CA ALA A 20 6.36 8.48 4.19
C ALA A 20 5.85 7.19 3.54
N VAL A 21 6.19 6.05 4.15
CA VAL A 21 5.64 4.75 3.78
C VAL A 21 4.24 4.61 4.35
N VAL A 22 3.28 4.34 3.47
CA VAL A 22 1.88 4.06 3.79
C VAL A 22 1.65 2.56 3.61
N LEU A 23 1.11 1.92 4.64
CA LEU A 23 0.78 0.51 4.64
C LEU A 23 -0.74 0.35 4.51
N GLU A 24 -1.18 -0.36 3.49
CA GLU A 24 -2.59 -0.72 3.28
C GLU A 24 -2.75 -2.23 3.31
N ASP A 25 -3.86 -2.73 3.88
CA ASP A 25 -4.18 -4.16 3.89
C ASP A 25 -4.74 -4.64 2.54
N GLU A 26 -5.28 -3.72 1.74
CA GLU A 26 -5.86 -3.98 0.42
C GLU A 26 -5.52 -2.86 -0.58
N ILE A 27 -5.59 -3.16 -1.88
CA ILE A 27 -5.47 -2.14 -2.92
C ILE A 27 -6.77 -1.30 -2.93
N PRO A 28 -6.71 0.03 -2.72
CA PRO A 28 -7.90 0.87 -2.76
C PRO A 28 -8.59 0.79 -4.12
N LYS A 29 -9.92 0.63 -4.11
CA LYS A 29 -10.74 0.45 -5.34
C LYS A 29 -10.61 1.62 -6.32
N ASP A 30 -10.51 2.83 -5.80
CA ASP A 30 -10.34 4.06 -6.58
C ASP A 30 -8.88 4.31 -6.97
N ARG A 31 -7.95 3.41 -6.62
CA ARG A 31 -6.49 3.57 -6.81
C ARG A 31 -5.94 4.84 -6.19
N ILE A 32 -6.61 5.39 -5.19
CA ILE A 32 -6.15 6.58 -4.46
C ILE A 32 -5.76 6.13 -3.05
N VAL A 33 -4.49 6.32 -2.71
CA VAL A 33 -3.98 6.11 -1.35
C VAL A 33 -3.93 7.46 -0.65
N ASN A 34 -4.38 7.49 0.60
CA ASN A 34 -4.32 8.67 1.45
C ASN A 34 -3.16 8.53 2.45
N CYS A 35 -2.16 9.40 2.35
CA CYS A 35 -1.06 9.44 3.30
C CYS A 35 -1.55 9.94 4.67
N ILE A 36 -1.44 9.11 5.70
CA ILE A 36 -1.77 9.48 7.08
C ILE A 36 -0.79 10.50 7.68
N THR A 37 0.40 10.64 7.11
CA THR A 37 1.46 11.51 7.62
C THR A 37 1.30 12.95 7.17
N CYS A 38 1.14 13.19 5.86
CA CYS A 38 0.97 14.55 5.33
C CYS A 38 -0.48 14.91 4.98
N GLY A 39 -1.39 13.93 4.92
CA GLY A 39 -2.76 14.13 4.43
C GLY A 39 -2.87 14.21 2.90
N GLY A 40 -1.75 14.04 2.18
CA GLY A 40 -1.70 14.02 0.72
C GLY A 40 -2.38 12.77 0.15
N LYS A 41 -2.98 12.90 -1.03
CA LYS A 41 -3.61 11.80 -1.76
C LYS A 41 -2.86 11.59 -3.06
N PHE A 42 -2.50 10.34 -3.36
CA PHE A 42 -1.78 10.00 -4.57
C PHE A 42 -2.40 8.77 -5.24
N GLU A 43 -2.32 8.75 -6.57
CA GLU A 43 -2.83 7.63 -7.36
C GLU A 43 -1.77 6.54 -7.47
N ILE A 44 -2.16 5.29 -7.26
CA ILE A 44 -1.30 4.12 -7.41
C ILE A 44 -1.48 3.50 -8.80
N GLY A 45 -0.35 3.22 -9.45
CA GLY A 45 -0.32 2.52 -10.73
C GLY A 45 -0.79 1.08 -10.59
N ILE A 46 -1.17 0.46 -11.71
CA ILE A 46 -1.47 -0.98 -11.76
C ILE A 46 -0.20 -1.70 -11.34
N ILE A 47 -0.21 -2.41 -10.21
CA ILE A 47 0.84 -3.36 -9.89
C ILE A 47 0.64 -4.54 -10.83
N ASP A 48 1.24 -4.45 -12.01
CA ASP A 48 1.50 -5.63 -12.83
C ASP A 48 2.67 -6.33 -12.12
N HIS A 49 2.37 -7.37 -11.34
CA HIS A 49 3.40 -8.33 -10.95
C HIS A 49 3.90 -8.95 -12.25
N ALA A 50 4.93 -8.34 -12.83
CA ALA A 50 5.54 -8.77 -14.07
C ALA A 50 5.84 -10.27 -13.95
N HIS A 51 5.07 -11.03 -14.72
CA HIS A 51 5.26 -12.44 -14.94
C HIS A 51 6.51 -12.58 -15.79
N GLU A 52 7.62 -13.04 -15.20
CA GLU A 52 8.74 -13.65 -15.92
C GLU A 52 9.04 -15.05 -15.39
#